data_AF-A0A317ZYF9-F1
#
_entry.id   AF-A0A317ZYF9-F1
#
_cell.length_a   1.000
_cell.length_b   1.000
_cell.length_c   1.000
_cell.angle_alpha   90.00
_cell.angle_beta   90.00
_cell.angle_gamma   90.00
#
_symmetry.space_group_name_H-M   'P 1'
#
loop_
_entity.id
_entity.type
_entity.pdbx_description
1 polymer ?
#
loop_
_entity_poly.entity_id
_entity_poly.type
_entity_poly.pdbx_seq_one_letter_code
_entity_poly.pdbx_strand_id
1 'polypeptide(L)'
;MIRLSLSCSQSMPGAFPLCKTSDQVSRNRNMGLVGDITAPERAREMRIVVECALRPASGDDGLAEILHGTITAWSVTALLPDDENLWLVSGQVPNRVGTAGYARAAHTLVQQILDLGVVSRAEADLPVRPIADTGHSAGTTVPVTEGCTPGSADSSWARDAIRCEEAWAVPLVPGGAARGAGVLIGHPDTGYTLHPNLGAEALDLSKDWDFISDDDDARDPLVAPDESPWPLVYPGHGTGTASILAGRGNEEQGIVGVAPEATLVPIRAVESVVQLFDTDVARSVAHARATGCQVISISLGGKGFFGLQAEIQRAVDDGIIVLAAAGNQVGIVVAPASYPNCLAVAATGVDDQPWPESSRGRAVDVSAPGWCVWAAAYRWDDGEPVAVVRRASGTSYAVAHVAGVAALWLAHHGPTMLRDRYGPQVQAAFLKVLTSQGVRVPPGWNARKWGAGIVDAAALLAAPLPERAELGRASAAGDSALARLSALVNLDERTFESALSRHLHLDGDALSLTLARFEGELAFHLLEQPGFRARLLAVPGNAQLDTEATQTTCSPGFARTFL
;
A
#
# COMPACT_ATOMS: atom_id res chain seq x y z
N MET A 1 19.67 59.14 20.84
CA MET A 1 21.03 59.50 20.38
C MET A 1 21.70 58.16 20.10
N ILE A 2 22.22 57.82 18.93
CA ILE A 2 23.16 58.48 17.97
C ILE A 2 22.75 57.94 16.55
N ARG A 3 22.44 58.69 15.46
CA ARG A 3 23.22 59.61 14.57
C ARG A 3 24.45 58.95 13.90
N LEU A 4 24.72 58.94 12.59
CA LEU A 4 24.16 59.42 11.30
C LEU A 4 24.90 58.60 10.19
N SER A 5 24.53 58.49 8.91
CA SER A 5 23.24 58.55 8.16
C SER A 5 23.54 58.40 6.65
N LEU A 6 22.56 57.98 5.83
CA LEU A 6 22.60 57.98 4.33
C LEU A 6 23.53 56.91 3.72
N SER A 7 23.43 56.53 2.43
CA SER A 7 22.67 57.13 1.31
C SER A 7 21.96 56.08 0.42
N CYS A 8 21.21 56.56 -0.58
CA CYS A 8 20.47 55.75 -1.56
C CYS A 8 21.02 55.98 -2.98
N SER A 9 21.03 54.93 -3.82
CA SER A 9 21.16 55.02 -5.27
C SER A 9 20.34 53.90 -5.94
N GLN A 10 19.92 54.11 -7.19
CA GLN A 10 18.93 53.27 -7.88
C GLN A 10 19.54 52.49 -9.06
N SER A 11 19.21 51.20 -9.17
CA SER A 11 19.05 50.50 -10.46
C SER A 11 18.29 49.17 -10.26
N MET A 12 17.38 48.87 -11.19
CA MET A 12 16.60 47.62 -11.28
C MET A 12 17.23 46.66 -12.31
N PRO A 13 16.71 45.44 -12.55
CA PRO A 13 16.18 44.44 -11.60
C PRO A 13 16.83 43.04 -11.80
N GLY A 14 16.67 42.11 -10.84
CA GLY A 14 16.97 40.69 -11.10
C GLY A 14 16.88 39.79 -9.86
N ALA A 15 16.36 38.57 -10.07
CA ALA A 15 16.22 37.46 -9.11
C ALA A 15 15.46 37.73 -7.80
N PHE A 16 14.38 36.96 -7.57
CA PHE A 16 13.80 36.77 -6.24
C PHE A 16 14.43 35.55 -5.55
N PRO A 17 15.21 35.70 -4.48
CA PRO A 17 15.46 34.62 -3.54
C PRO A 17 14.26 34.48 -2.59
N LEU A 18 13.67 33.30 -2.49
CA LEU A 18 12.63 33.01 -1.50
C LEU A 18 13.25 32.99 -0.09
N CYS A 19 13.10 34.08 0.64
CA CYS A 19 13.59 34.19 2.01
C CYS A 19 12.63 33.45 2.97
N LYS A 20 13.12 32.39 3.64
CA LYS A 20 12.36 31.69 4.69
C LYS A 20 12.15 32.63 5.89
N THR A 21 10.98 33.26 6.01
CA THR A 21 10.54 33.89 7.25
C THR A 21 10.06 32.81 8.22
N SER A 22 10.90 32.50 9.21
CA SER A 22 10.53 31.60 10.31
C SER A 22 9.57 32.31 11.27
N ASP A 23 8.31 31.86 11.32
CA ASP A 23 7.40 32.15 12.43
C ASP A 23 7.07 30.85 13.18
N GLN A 24 7.06 30.91 14.51
CA GLN A 24 7.00 29.71 15.34
C GLN A 24 5.58 29.25 15.63
N VAL A 25 5.27 28.01 15.25
CA VAL A 25 4.18 27.24 15.87
C VAL A 25 4.81 26.11 16.68
N SER A 26 4.93 26.32 18.00
CA SER A 26 5.44 25.31 18.91
C SER A 26 4.47 24.13 19.04
N ARG A 27 4.85 22.98 18.48
CA ARG A 27 4.23 21.67 18.80
C ARG A 27 5.26 20.78 19.52
N ASN A 28 4.77 19.83 20.32
CA ASN A 28 5.58 19.16 21.35
C ASN A 28 6.70 18.29 20.76
N ARG A 29 7.95 18.72 20.89
CA ARG A 29 9.11 17.85 20.78
C ARG A 29 9.19 16.95 22.01
N ASN A 30 8.63 15.74 21.93
CA ASN A 30 8.86 14.71 22.95
C ASN A 30 8.83 13.26 22.41
N MET A 31 9.04 13.07 21.09
CA MET A 31 9.63 11.84 20.60
C MET A 31 11.16 11.96 20.75
N GLY A 32 11.79 10.90 21.24
CA GLY A 32 13.24 10.87 21.44
C GLY A 32 13.98 10.78 20.11
N LEU A 33 15.17 11.38 20.04
CA LEU A 33 16.07 11.26 18.90
C LEU A 33 16.49 9.80 18.71
N VAL A 34 15.84 9.10 17.77
CA VAL A 34 16.45 7.98 17.06
C VAL A 34 17.39 8.62 16.05
N GLY A 35 18.67 8.22 16.04
CA GLY A 35 19.63 8.67 15.03
C GLY A 35 19.57 7.77 13.80
N ASP A 36 19.93 8.32 12.63
CA ASP A 36 19.93 7.66 11.33
C ASP A 36 20.34 6.18 11.39
N ILE A 37 19.36 5.27 11.30
CA ILE A 37 19.62 3.83 11.30
C ILE A 37 20.18 3.47 9.92
N THR A 38 21.46 3.10 9.86
CA THR A 38 22.13 2.87 8.58
C THR A 38 21.55 1.64 7.87
N ALA A 39 21.60 1.61 6.52
CA ALA A 39 21.09 0.47 5.75
C ALA A 39 21.67 -0.91 6.18
N PRO A 40 22.96 -1.04 6.59
CA PRO A 40 23.48 -2.27 7.20
C PRO A 40 22.79 -2.68 8.51
N GLU A 41 22.27 -1.74 9.29
CA GLU A 41 21.56 -1.98 10.55
C GLU A 41 20.07 -2.31 10.29
N ARG A 42 19.38 -1.60 9.37
CA ARG A 42 18.03 -2.02 8.91
C ARG A 42 18.03 -3.45 8.34
N ALA A 43 19.12 -3.89 7.71
CA ALA A 43 19.24 -5.27 7.20
C ALA A 43 19.26 -6.38 8.27
N ARG A 44 19.32 -6.02 9.56
CA ARG A 44 19.28 -6.92 10.74
C ARG A 44 18.33 -6.45 11.84
N GLU A 45 17.48 -5.48 11.54
CA GLU A 45 16.41 -5.06 12.42
C GLU A 45 15.29 -6.12 12.41
N MET A 46 14.96 -6.64 13.60
CA MET A 46 13.73 -7.39 13.85
C MET A 46 12.66 -6.44 14.35
N ARG A 47 11.48 -6.53 13.74
CA ARG A 47 10.30 -5.73 14.07
C ARG A 47 9.14 -6.65 14.45
N ILE A 48 8.52 -6.40 15.60
CA ILE A 48 7.31 -7.08 16.06
C ILE A 48 6.32 -6.03 16.51
N VAL A 49 5.07 -6.13 16.05
CA VAL A 49 3.97 -5.34 16.61
C VAL A 49 3.27 -6.14 17.69
N VAL A 50 3.05 -5.51 18.83
CA VAL A 50 2.27 -6.05 19.95
C VAL A 50 1.10 -5.14 20.27
N GLU A 51 -0.06 -5.75 20.54
CA GLU A 51 -1.24 -5.09 21.08
C GLU A 51 -1.26 -5.28 22.60
N CYS A 52 -1.15 -4.19 23.34
CA CYS A 52 -1.13 -4.20 24.81
C CYS A 52 -1.64 -2.87 25.38
N ALA A 53 -2.58 -2.94 26.32
CA ALA A 53 -3.18 -1.78 26.99
C ALA A 53 -2.22 -1.03 27.94
N LEU A 54 -0.97 -1.50 28.06
CA LEU A 54 0.13 -0.81 28.71
C LEU A 54 1.35 -0.85 27.80
N ARG A 55 2.08 0.26 27.71
CA ARG A 55 3.37 0.30 27.00
C ARG A 55 4.31 -0.76 27.58
N PRO A 56 4.86 -1.69 26.76
CA PRO A 56 5.98 -2.55 27.16
C PRO A 56 7.10 -1.72 27.78
N ALA A 57 7.37 -1.97 29.07
CA ALA A 57 8.24 -1.14 29.89
C ALA A 57 9.36 -2.00 30.46
N SER A 58 10.60 -1.52 30.38
CA SER A 58 11.82 -2.32 30.58
C SER A 58 12.13 -2.69 32.05
N GLY A 59 11.13 -3.10 32.83
CA GLY A 59 11.21 -3.34 34.28
C GLY A 59 10.46 -4.58 34.75
N ASP A 60 9.12 -4.55 34.76
CA ASP A 60 8.30 -5.41 35.63
C ASP A 60 7.32 -6.36 34.91
N ASP A 61 7.33 -6.44 33.58
CA ASP A 61 6.33 -7.15 32.77
C ASP A 61 6.78 -8.53 32.23
N GLY A 62 8.02 -8.95 32.49
CA GLY A 62 8.63 -10.19 31.95
C GLY A 62 8.94 -10.16 30.45
N LEU A 63 8.28 -9.28 29.68
CA LEU A 63 8.54 -9.01 28.28
C LEU A 63 9.97 -8.51 28.09
N ALA A 64 10.46 -7.63 28.99
CA ALA A 64 11.85 -7.20 28.99
C ALA A 64 12.87 -8.36 29.00
N GLU A 65 12.63 -9.46 29.74
CA GLU A 65 13.54 -10.62 29.78
C GLU A 65 13.52 -11.41 28.47
N ILE A 66 12.33 -11.62 27.92
CA ILE A 66 12.11 -12.33 26.65
C ILE A 66 12.75 -11.58 25.47
N LEU A 67 12.63 -10.25 25.43
CA LEU A 67 13.30 -9.42 24.43
C LEU A 67 14.83 -9.51 24.57
N HIS A 68 15.40 -9.36 25.77
CA HIS A 68 16.85 -9.50 25.98
C HIS A 68 17.41 -10.87 25.58
N GLY A 69 16.60 -11.93 25.63
CA GLY A 69 17.00 -13.28 25.19
C GLY A 69 17.15 -13.44 23.67
N THR A 70 16.61 -12.51 22.87
CA THR A 70 16.48 -12.68 21.41
C THR A 70 16.95 -11.48 20.59
N ILE A 71 16.65 -10.25 21.05
CA ILE A 71 16.96 -8.99 20.35
C ILE A 71 17.87 -8.10 21.20
N THR A 72 18.86 -7.49 20.56
CA THR A 72 19.81 -6.56 21.20
C THR A 72 19.52 -5.11 20.83
N ALA A 73 19.96 -4.15 21.65
CA ALA A 73 19.72 -2.71 21.44
C ALA A 73 18.24 -2.38 21.14
N TRP A 74 17.30 -3.04 21.84
CA TRP A 74 15.89 -2.95 21.52
C TRP A 74 15.23 -1.66 21.99
N SER A 75 14.15 -1.27 21.30
CA SER A 75 13.31 -0.12 21.62
C SER A 75 11.82 -0.46 21.46
N VAL A 76 10.98 0.32 22.12
CA VAL A 76 9.50 0.22 22.05
C VAL A 76 8.96 1.60 21.73
N THR A 77 8.34 1.73 20.55
CA THR A 77 7.68 2.95 20.09
C THR A 77 6.19 2.71 19.91
N ALA A 78 5.36 3.77 19.95
CA ALA A 78 4.00 3.64 19.43
C ALA A 78 4.09 3.31 17.93
N LEU A 79 3.27 2.38 17.45
CA LEU A 79 3.21 2.10 16.01
C LEU A 79 2.58 3.29 15.28
N LEU A 80 1.51 3.85 15.85
CA LEU A 80 0.62 4.85 15.26
C LEU A 80 0.45 6.01 16.27
N PRO A 81 0.30 7.28 15.81
CA PRO A 81 0.35 8.44 16.70
C PRO A 81 -0.87 8.59 17.62
N ASP A 82 -2.04 8.12 17.19
CA ASP A 82 -3.32 8.23 17.91
C ASP A 82 -3.71 6.90 18.62
N ASP A 83 -2.76 5.98 18.82
CA ASP A 83 -3.01 4.63 19.33
C ASP A 83 -2.23 4.34 20.62
N GLU A 84 -2.96 4.10 21.71
CA GLU A 84 -2.38 3.79 23.03
C GLU A 84 -2.12 2.28 23.24
N ASN A 85 -2.54 1.42 22.29
CA ASN A 85 -2.46 -0.05 22.42
C ASN A 85 -1.47 -0.71 21.45
N LEU A 86 -1.23 -0.14 20.27
CA LEU A 86 -0.35 -0.73 19.25
C LEU A 86 1.10 -0.24 19.38
N TRP A 87 1.99 -1.14 19.78
CA TRP A 87 3.41 -0.87 20.02
C TRP A 87 4.29 -1.59 19.00
N LEU A 88 5.23 -0.86 18.40
CA LEU A 88 6.32 -1.43 17.61
C LEU A 88 7.52 -1.69 18.52
N VAL A 89 7.88 -2.97 18.64
CA VAL A 89 9.12 -3.45 19.24
C VAL A 89 10.15 -3.65 18.13
N SER A 90 11.25 -2.90 18.17
CA SER A 90 12.38 -3.01 17.24
C SER A 90 13.64 -3.47 17.97
N GLY A 91 14.53 -4.22 17.33
CA GLY A 91 15.85 -4.56 17.86
C GLY A 91 16.75 -5.34 16.90
N GLN A 92 18.03 -5.44 17.21
CA GLN A 92 19.05 -6.04 16.33
C GLN A 92 19.23 -7.55 16.58
N VAL A 93 19.30 -8.34 15.49
CA VAL A 93 19.45 -9.80 15.51
C VAL A 93 20.62 -10.31 14.64
N PRO A 94 21.17 -11.51 14.92
CA PRO A 94 22.27 -12.06 14.12
C PRO A 94 21.87 -12.49 12.70
N ASN A 95 20.58 -12.82 12.48
CA ASN A 95 20.05 -13.24 11.19
C ASN A 95 19.67 -12.05 10.32
N ARG A 96 20.08 -12.03 9.04
CA ARG A 96 19.62 -11.01 8.08
C ARG A 96 18.11 -11.15 7.83
N VAL A 97 17.44 -10.01 7.72
CA VAL A 97 16.06 -9.87 7.23
C VAL A 97 15.86 -10.68 5.93
N GLY A 98 14.72 -11.36 5.79
CA GLY A 98 14.40 -12.22 4.64
C GLY A 98 15.03 -13.64 4.64
N THR A 99 15.79 -14.01 5.68
CA THR A 99 16.31 -15.38 5.85
C THR A 99 15.34 -16.27 6.63
N ALA A 100 15.38 -17.58 6.37
CA ALA A 100 14.58 -18.57 7.12
C ALA A 100 14.86 -18.54 8.64
N GLY A 101 16.11 -18.27 9.03
CA GLY A 101 16.49 -18.09 10.43
C GLY A 101 15.88 -16.84 11.07
N TYR A 102 15.79 -15.72 10.32
CA TYR A 102 15.12 -14.50 10.77
C TYR A 102 13.62 -14.72 10.97
N ALA A 103 12.92 -15.31 9.99
CA ALA A 103 11.50 -15.62 10.08
C ALA A 103 11.18 -16.54 11.28
N ARG A 104 11.94 -17.64 11.43
CA ARG A 104 11.81 -18.54 12.60
C ARG A 104 12.03 -17.79 13.92
N ALA A 105 13.07 -16.98 14.02
CA ALA A 105 13.40 -16.26 15.26
C ALA A 105 12.27 -15.27 15.63
N ALA A 106 11.75 -14.51 14.65
CA ALA A 106 10.66 -13.57 14.87
C ALA A 106 9.36 -14.27 15.30
N HIS A 107 8.97 -15.35 14.61
CA HIS A 107 7.79 -16.14 15.00
C HIS A 107 7.97 -16.81 16.36
N THR A 108 9.17 -17.31 16.69
CA THR A 108 9.46 -17.87 18.02
C THR A 108 9.34 -16.80 19.11
N LEU A 109 9.84 -15.59 18.86
CA LEU A 109 9.70 -14.46 19.78
C LEU A 109 8.24 -14.03 19.96
N VAL A 110 7.46 -13.95 18.87
CA VAL A 110 5.99 -13.73 18.93
C VAL A 110 5.30 -14.75 19.83
N GLN A 111 5.63 -16.05 19.71
CA GLN A 111 5.06 -17.08 20.56
C GLN A 111 5.45 -16.91 22.03
N GLN A 112 6.71 -16.57 22.32
CA GLN A 112 7.18 -16.29 23.68
C GLN A 112 6.49 -15.07 24.31
N ILE A 113 6.25 -14.01 23.52
CA ILE A 113 5.52 -12.81 23.95
C ILE A 113 4.06 -13.16 24.31
N LEU A 114 3.39 -13.97 23.48
CA LEU A 114 2.02 -14.42 23.74
C LEU A 114 1.92 -15.34 24.97
N ASP A 115 2.95 -16.15 25.24
CA ASP A 115 3.00 -17.04 26.41
C ASP A 115 3.10 -16.30 27.77
N LEU A 116 3.39 -14.99 27.79
CA LEU A 116 3.27 -14.16 29.00
C LEU A 116 1.81 -13.90 29.40
N GLY A 117 0.87 -13.94 28.45
CA GLY A 117 -0.55 -13.60 28.69
C GLY A 117 -0.85 -12.12 28.98
N VAL A 118 0.14 -11.22 28.85
CA VAL A 118 -0.02 -9.76 29.05
C VAL A 118 -0.30 -8.98 27.76
N VAL A 119 -0.08 -9.61 26.60
CA VAL A 119 -0.27 -9.07 25.24
C VAL A 119 -1.45 -9.79 24.59
N SER A 120 -2.41 -9.07 24.02
CA SER A 120 -3.60 -9.68 23.38
C SER A 120 -3.29 -10.27 22.01
N ARG A 121 -2.41 -9.62 21.25
CA ARG A 121 -2.02 -10.03 19.90
C ARG A 121 -0.58 -9.60 19.60
N ALA A 122 0.17 -10.45 18.92
CA ALA A 122 1.52 -10.14 18.48
C ALA A 122 1.74 -10.69 17.07
N GLU A 123 2.37 -9.90 16.19
CA GLU A 123 2.72 -10.33 14.85
C GLU A 123 4.11 -9.80 14.47
N ALA A 124 4.92 -10.68 13.86
CA ALA A 124 6.22 -10.31 13.34
C ALA A 124 6.06 -9.58 12.00
N ASP A 125 6.71 -8.43 11.87
CA ASP A 125 6.81 -7.75 10.59
C ASP A 125 7.91 -8.43 9.77
N LEU A 126 7.47 -9.16 8.74
CA LEU A 126 8.28 -10.10 7.97
C LEU A 126 8.12 -9.82 6.48
N PRO A 127 9.22 -9.59 5.74
CA PRO A 127 9.16 -9.54 4.29
C PRO A 127 8.81 -10.93 3.76
N VAL A 128 7.86 -10.96 2.83
CA VAL A 128 7.64 -12.09 1.93
C VAL A 128 8.46 -11.90 0.66
N ARG A 129 8.88 -13.00 0.05
CA ARG A 129 9.54 -13.01 -1.24
C ARG A 129 8.50 -12.77 -2.34
N PRO A 130 8.86 -12.06 -3.42
CA PRO A 130 7.99 -12.01 -4.58
C PRO A 130 7.85 -13.42 -5.16
N ILE A 131 6.61 -13.90 -5.27
CA ILE A 131 6.30 -15.22 -5.83
C ILE A 131 6.47 -15.16 -7.35
N ALA A 132 7.70 -15.41 -7.82
CA ALA A 132 7.99 -15.64 -9.23
C ALA A 132 7.56 -17.06 -9.63
N ASP A 133 6.25 -17.26 -9.88
CA ASP A 133 5.76 -18.53 -10.40
C ASP A 133 6.16 -18.68 -11.88
N THR A 134 6.78 -19.81 -12.21
CA THR A 134 7.32 -20.18 -13.54
C THR A 134 8.45 -19.32 -14.15
N GLY A 135 9.69 -19.77 -13.91
CA GLY A 135 10.76 -19.84 -14.93
C GLY A 135 11.46 -18.56 -15.39
N HIS A 136 10.85 -17.39 -15.24
CA HIS A 136 11.46 -16.11 -15.58
C HIS A 136 12.29 -15.60 -14.40
N SER A 137 13.56 -15.32 -14.64
CA SER A 137 14.43 -14.70 -13.64
C SER A 137 13.88 -13.33 -13.25
N ALA A 138 13.71 -13.08 -11.95
CA ALA A 138 13.45 -11.76 -11.38
C ALA A 138 14.70 -10.86 -11.53
N GLY A 139 14.98 -10.45 -12.78
CA GLY A 139 16.14 -9.69 -13.18
C GLY A 139 15.80 -8.24 -13.51
N THR A 140 16.71 -7.35 -13.09
CA THR A 140 17.02 -6.04 -13.67
C THR A 140 16.17 -5.62 -14.88
N THR A 141 15.25 -4.69 -14.64
CA THR A 141 14.74 -3.74 -15.66
C THR A 141 14.52 -4.31 -17.06
N VAL A 142 13.66 -5.33 -17.20
CA VAL A 142 13.21 -5.80 -18.52
C VAL A 142 12.67 -4.61 -19.31
N PRO A 143 13.15 -4.33 -20.53
CA PRO A 143 12.61 -3.25 -21.36
C PRO A 143 11.21 -3.65 -21.81
N VAL A 144 10.18 -3.08 -21.16
CA VAL A 144 8.74 -3.37 -21.35
C VAL A 144 8.20 -2.79 -22.67
N THR A 145 8.95 -2.96 -23.75
CA THR A 145 8.54 -2.76 -25.14
C THR A 145 8.22 -4.08 -25.83
N GLU A 146 8.86 -5.17 -25.42
CA GLU A 146 8.44 -6.52 -25.82
C GLU A 146 7.23 -6.96 -24.98
N GLY A 147 6.21 -7.52 -25.64
CA GLY A 147 4.96 -7.95 -24.98
C GLY A 147 3.85 -6.87 -24.85
N CYS A 148 4.02 -5.67 -25.39
CA CYS A 148 2.95 -4.67 -25.44
C CYS A 148 2.00 -4.87 -26.62
N THR A 149 0.70 -4.93 -26.34
CA THR A 149 -0.37 -5.09 -27.33
C THR A 149 -0.42 -3.89 -28.30
N PRO A 150 -0.60 -4.11 -29.62
CA PRO A 150 -0.90 -3.05 -30.57
C PRO A 150 -2.10 -2.21 -30.11
N GLY A 151 -2.05 -0.89 -30.32
CA GLY A 151 -3.01 0.08 -29.77
C GLY A 151 -2.46 0.86 -28.59
N SER A 152 -1.58 0.27 -27.76
CA SER A 152 -0.93 0.94 -26.62
C SER A 152 0.11 2.03 -27.01
N ALA A 153 0.11 2.51 -28.25
CA ALA A 153 1.13 3.42 -28.77
C ALA A 153 0.86 4.90 -28.46
N ASP A 154 -0.40 5.28 -28.32
CA ASP A 154 -0.81 6.64 -27.94
C ASP A 154 -0.56 6.88 -26.43
N SER A 155 -0.26 8.09 -26.00
CA SER A 155 -0.11 8.42 -24.58
C SER A 155 -1.46 8.48 -23.85
N SER A 156 -2.53 8.86 -24.56
CA SER A 156 -3.88 8.99 -23.98
C SER A 156 -4.61 7.66 -23.76
N TRP A 157 -4.16 6.55 -24.39
CA TRP A 157 -4.99 5.32 -24.54
C TRP A 157 -5.64 4.83 -23.25
N ALA A 158 -4.91 4.91 -22.12
CA ALA A 158 -5.36 4.45 -20.82
C ALA A 158 -6.41 5.39 -20.19
N ARG A 159 -6.27 6.70 -20.43
CA ARG A 159 -7.20 7.76 -20.03
C ARG A 159 -8.49 7.69 -20.86
N ASP A 160 -8.38 7.38 -22.15
CA ASP A 160 -9.50 7.14 -23.06
C ASP A 160 -10.26 5.84 -22.73
N ALA A 161 -9.53 4.77 -22.39
CA ALA A 161 -10.11 3.47 -22.05
C ALA A 161 -10.99 3.49 -20.78
N ILE A 162 -10.78 4.48 -19.90
CA ILE A 162 -11.65 4.77 -18.74
C ILE A 162 -12.56 5.99 -18.95
N ARG A 163 -12.60 6.56 -20.16
CA ARG A 163 -13.50 7.67 -20.56
C ARG A 163 -13.34 8.93 -19.72
N CYS A 164 -12.09 9.27 -19.41
CA CYS A 164 -11.76 10.38 -18.53
C CYS A 164 -11.92 11.76 -19.22
N GLU A 165 -11.77 11.86 -20.54
CA GLU A 165 -12.10 13.09 -21.29
C GLU A 165 -13.58 13.43 -21.17
N GLU A 166 -14.48 12.45 -21.35
CA GLU A 166 -15.91 12.69 -21.13
C GLU A 166 -16.23 12.94 -19.65
N ALA A 167 -15.48 12.36 -18.71
CA ALA A 167 -15.60 12.65 -17.28
C ALA A 167 -15.26 14.10 -16.96
N TRP A 168 -14.19 14.65 -17.53
CA TRP A 168 -13.84 16.08 -17.42
C TRP A 168 -14.89 17.00 -18.07
N ALA A 169 -15.66 16.50 -19.03
CA ALA A 169 -16.76 17.22 -19.68
C ALA A 169 -18.13 17.09 -18.96
N VAL A 170 -18.25 16.32 -17.87
CA VAL A 170 -19.51 16.21 -17.11
C VAL A 170 -19.84 17.55 -16.43
N PRO A 171 -21.03 18.14 -16.64
CA PRO A 171 -21.42 19.40 -16.01
C PRO A 171 -21.37 19.32 -14.48
N LEU A 172 -20.64 20.24 -13.84
CA LEU A 172 -20.45 20.25 -12.39
C LEU A 172 -21.78 20.44 -11.63
N VAL A 173 -21.98 19.65 -10.57
CA VAL A 173 -23.07 19.87 -9.62
C VAL A 173 -22.74 21.03 -8.66
N PRO A 174 -23.75 21.67 -8.00
CA PRO A 174 -23.50 22.80 -7.10
C PRO A 174 -22.56 22.44 -5.95
N GLY A 175 -21.45 23.18 -5.82
CA GLY A 175 -20.39 22.92 -4.84
C GLY A 175 -19.30 21.95 -5.32
N GLY A 176 -19.44 21.40 -6.53
CA GLY A 176 -18.42 20.57 -7.20
C GLY A 176 -17.32 21.38 -7.89
N ALA A 177 -16.22 20.68 -8.19
CA ALA A 177 -15.07 21.18 -8.94
C ALA A 177 -14.63 20.16 -10.02
N ALA A 178 -13.92 20.64 -11.04
CA ALA A 178 -13.48 19.82 -12.17
C ALA A 178 -12.13 19.13 -11.90
N ARG A 179 -11.82 18.08 -12.67
CA ARG A 179 -10.46 17.52 -12.87
C ARG A 179 -9.66 17.16 -11.59
N GLY A 180 -10.33 16.97 -10.46
CA GLY A 180 -9.72 16.64 -9.16
C GLY A 180 -9.45 17.84 -8.24
N ALA A 181 -9.77 19.07 -8.68
CA ALA A 181 -9.47 20.30 -7.97
C ALA A 181 -9.95 20.29 -6.51
N GLY A 182 -9.04 20.59 -5.58
CA GLY A 182 -9.32 20.63 -4.15
C GLY A 182 -9.30 19.28 -3.43
N VAL A 183 -8.99 18.18 -4.13
CA VAL A 183 -8.78 16.86 -3.50
C VAL A 183 -7.30 16.66 -3.16
N LEU A 184 -7.04 16.24 -1.93
CA LEU A 184 -5.71 15.90 -1.41
C LEU A 184 -5.57 14.38 -1.32
N ILE A 185 -4.46 13.83 -1.82
CA ILE A 185 -4.27 12.39 -2.02
C ILE A 185 -2.98 11.93 -1.35
N GLY A 186 -3.07 11.03 -0.36
CA GLY A 186 -1.89 10.41 0.25
C GLY A 186 -1.31 9.35 -0.68
N HIS A 187 0.00 9.40 -0.91
CA HIS A 187 0.67 8.48 -1.82
C HIS A 187 1.84 7.72 -1.18
N PRO A 188 1.55 6.67 -0.38
CA PRO A 188 2.51 5.65 0.05
C PRO A 188 3.11 4.89 -1.14
N ASP A 189 4.36 5.22 -1.48
CA ASP A 189 5.11 4.61 -2.59
C ASP A 189 6.63 4.74 -2.33
N THR A 190 7.48 4.71 -3.37
CA THR A 190 8.94 4.90 -3.25
C THR A 190 9.40 6.34 -2.97
N GLY A 191 8.44 7.26 -2.81
CA GLY A 191 8.68 8.70 -2.71
C GLY A 191 8.39 9.43 -4.02
N TYR A 192 8.85 10.67 -4.14
CA TYR A 192 8.64 11.52 -5.32
C TYR A 192 9.94 12.00 -5.96
N THR A 193 9.83 12.50 -7.18
CA THR A 193 10.89 13.27 -7.85
C THR A 193 10.29 14.48 -8.55
N LEU A 194 11.12 15.46 -8.89
CA LEU A 194 10.69 16.65 -9.66
C LEU A 194 10.66 16.38 -11.17
N HIS A 195 10.06 15.26 -11.58
CA HIS A 195 9.96 14.87 -12.99
C HIS A 195 9.02 15.81 -13.76
N PRO A 196 9.39 16.29 -14.97
CA PRO A 196 8.59 17.28 -15.71
C PRO A 196 7.15 16.83 -16.04
N ASN A 197 6.89 15.53 -16.15
CA ASN A 197 5.55 15.00 -16.43
C ASN A 197 4.71 14.70 -15.17
N LEU A 198 5.30 14.83 -13.98
CA LEU A 198 4.54 14.95 -12.74
C LEU A 198 4.20 16.43 -12.50
N GLY A 199 5.22 17.29 -12.56
CA GLY A 199 5.10 18.74 -12.32
C GLY A 199 5.06 19.06 -10.83
N ALA A 200 5.94 19.96 -10.37
CA ALA A 200 6.11 20.24 -8.94
C ALA A 200 4.83 20.77 -8.26
N GLU A 201 3.96 21.46 -9.00
CA GLU A 201 2.69 21.99 -8.49
C GLU A 201 1.64 20.91 -8.17
N ALA A 202 1.84 19.67 -8.63
CA ALA A 202 1.00 18.53 -8.27
C ALA A 202 1.29 17.99 -6.86
N LEU A 203 2.36 18.48 -6.19
CA LEU A 203 2.87 17.95 -4.92
C LEU A 203 2.75 18.98 -3.79
N ASP A 204 2.26 18.53 -2.64
CA ASP A 204 2.25 19.29 -1.39
C ASP A 204 3.48 18.94 -0.54
N LEU A 205 4.62 19.51 -0.93
CA LEU A 205 5.91 19.39 -0.23
C LEU A 205 5.97 20.24 1.06
N SER A 206 4.84 20.31 1.78
CA SER A 206 4.72 20.84 3.15
C SER A 206 4.08 19.81 4.10
N LYS A 207 3.81 18.60 3.59
CA LYS A 207 3.13 17.50 4.28
C LYS A 207 3.73 16.13 3.97
N ASP A 208 4.78 16.05 3.16
CA ASP A 208 5.42 14.79 2.85
C ASP A 208 6.27 14.26 4.02
N TRP A 209 6.63 12.98 3.96
CA TRP A 209 7.44 12.31 4.98
C TRP A 209 8.13 11.06 4.42
N ASP A 210 9.33 10.75 4.92
CA ASP A 210 10.07 9.52 4.64
C ASP A 210 10.14 8.61 5.86
N PHE A 211 9.46 7.46 5.85
CA PHE A 211 9.52 6.44 6.92
C PHE A 211 10.75 5.51 6.81
N ILE A 212 11.54 5.66 5.76
CA ILE A 212 12.79 4.93 5.52
C ILE A 212 13.98 5.71 6.10
N SER A 213 13.96 7.04 5.98
CA SER A 213 14.96 7.96 6.55
C SER A 213 14.55 8.55 7.92
N ASP A 214 13.24 8.57 8.22
CA ASP A 214 12.58 9.21 9.39
C ASP A 214 12.70 10.76 9.39
N ASP A 215 12.49 11.37 8.22
CA ASP A 215 12.60 12.81 7.98
C ASP A 215 11.46 13.43 7.14
N ASP A 216 11.53 14.75 6.93
CA ASP A 216 10.56 15.58 6.21
C ASP A 216 10.91 15.87 4.73
N ASP A 217 11.61 14.95 4.04
CA ASP A 217 11.82 14.99 2.57
C ASP A 217 11.53 13.61 1.93
N ALA A 218 10.30 13.38 1.45
CA ALA A 218 9.88 12.09 0.87
C ALA A 218 10.47 11.81 -0.54
N ARG A 219 11.61 12.38 -0.87
CA ARG A 219 12.23 12.32 -2.18
C ARG A 219 12.85 10.94 -2.43
N ASP A 220 12.49 10.35 -3.57
CA ASP A 220 13.13 9.14 -4.06
C ASP A 220 14.58 9.49 -4.48
N PRO A 221 15.62 8.88 -3.87
CA PRO A 221 17.01 9.19 -4.17
C PRO A 221 17.48 8.63 -5.52
N LEU A 222 16.65 7.84 -6.23
CA LEU A 222 16.95 7.21 -7.52
C LEU A 222 18.21 6.32 -7.55
N VAL A 223 18.58 5.75 -6.39
CA VAL A 223 19.67 4.77 -6.24
C VAL A 223 19.52 3.65 -7.27
N ALA A 224 20.59 3.39 -8.04
CA ALA A 224 20.52 2.45 -9.15
C ALA A 224 20.24 1.01 -8.64
N PRO A 225 19.49 0.17 -9.38
CA PRO A 225 19.12 -1.18 -8.93
C PRO A 225 20.29 -2.13 -8.67
N ASP A 226 21.47 -1.84 -9.21
CA ASP A 226 22.72 -2.56 -9.00
C ASP A 226 23.61 -1.99 -7.87
N GLU A 227 23.30 -0.79 -7.37
CA GLU A 227 23.96 -0.18 -6.21
C GLU A 227 23.24 -0.49 -4.88
N SER A 228 21.97 -0.89 -4.92
CA SER A 228 21.17 -1.12 -3.72
C SER A 228 21.57 -2.39 -2.94
N PRO A 229 21.66 -2.33 -1.59
CA PRO A 229 21.83 -3.53 -0.75
C PRO A 229 20.54 -4.38 -0.63
N TRP A 230 19.40 -3.88 -1.13
CA TRP A 230 18.12 -4.57 -1.12
C TRP A 230 17.78 -5.12 -2.52
N PRO A 231 17.33 -6.39 -2.62
CA PRO A 231 16.92 -6.94 -3.90
C PRO A 231 15.63 -6.25 -4.39
N LEU A 232 15.55 -6.03 -5.70
CA LEU A 232 14.34 -5.54 -6.37
C LEU A 232 13.84 -4.18 -5.85
N VAL A 233 14.73 -3.20 -5.74
CA VAL A 233 14.30 -1.78 -5.60
C VAL A 233 13.64 -1.28 -6.89
N TYR A 234 12.72 -0.32 -6.75
CA TYR A 234 11.99 0.27 -7.88
C TYR A 234 12.12 1.81 -7.89
N PRO A 235 13.34 2.37 -8.03
CA PRO A 235 13.58 3.81 -8.02
C PRO A 235 12.72 4.56 -9.06
N GLY A 236 12.09 5.63 -8.60
CA GLY A 236 11.17 6.47 -9.38
C GLY A 236 9.77 5.90 -9.57
N HIS A 237 9.43 4.74 -8.98
CA HIS A 237 8.10 4.14 -9.13
C HIS A 237 6.98 5.06 -8.63
N GLY A 238 7.15 5.65 -7.44
CA GLY A 238 6.21 6.64 -6.90
C GLY A 238 6.04 7.90 -7.74
N THR A 239 6.99 8.20 -8.63
CA THR A 239 6.82 9.27 -9.64
C THR A 239 6.00 8.77 -10.85
N GLY A 240 6.21 7.52 -11.27
CA GLY A 240 5.48 6.89 -12.37
C GLY A 240 3.98 6.75 -12.07
N THR A 241 3.63 6.19 -10.92
CA THR A 241 2.25 6.09 -10.42
C THR A 241 1.63 7.48 -10.22
N ALA A 242 2.35 8.42 -9.60
CA ALA A 242 1.90 9.80 -9.44
C ALA A 242 1.59 10.51 -10.77
N SER A 243 2.39 10.27 -11.82
CA SER A 243 2.18 10.90 -13.14
C SER A 243 0.88 10.45 -13.81
N ILE A 244 0.49 9.19 -13.66
CA ILE A 244 -0.80 8.66 -14.14
C ILE A 244 -1.96 9.21 -13.30
N LEU A 245 -1.75 9.41 -12.00
CA LEU A 245 -2.78 9.91 -11.09
C LEU A 245 -3.09 11.40 -11.34
N ALA A 246 -2.07 12.27 -11.21
CA ALA A 246 -2.22 13.72 -11.18
C ALA A 246 -1.12 14.47 -11.98
N GLY A 247 -0.44 13.80 -12.91
CA GLY A 247 0.62 14.41 -13.71
C GLY A 247 0.17 15.63 -14.51
N ARG A 248 1.00 16.67 -14.49
CA ARG A 248 0.79 17.97 -15.17
C ARG A 248 1.78 18.19 -16.33
N GLY A 249 2.08 17.14 -17.08
CA GLY A 249 2.80 17.23 -18.36
C GLY A 249 1.99 17.92 -19.45
N ASN A 250 2.45 17.84 -20.69
CA ASN A 250 1.69 18.27 -21.87
C ASN A 250 1.17 17.05 -22.65
N GLU A 251 0.07 17.21 -23.38
CA GLU A 251 -0.53 16.10 -24.16
C GLU A 251 0.33 15.72 -25.38
N GLU A 252 1.15 16.65 -25.92
CA GLU A 252 1.93 16.43 -27.15
C GLU A 252 3.21 15.59 -26.95
N GLN A 253 3.81 15.61 -25.75
CA GLN A 253 5.11 14.98 -25.46
C GLN A 253 5.20 14.37 -24.06
N GLY A 254 4.06 14.22 -23.36
CA GLY A 254 4.03 14.03 -21.93
C GLY A 254 2.84 13.23 -21.41
N ILE A 255 2.60 13.38 -20.10
CA ILE A 255 1.52 12.68 -19.38
C ILE A 255 0.67 13.72 -18.66
N VAL A 256 -0.61 13.74 -18.99
CA VAL A 256 -1.65 14.38 -18.18
C VAL A 256 -2.42 13.26 -17.48
N GLY A 257 -2.32 13.25 -16.15
CA GLY A 257 -2.96 12.23 -15.30
C GLY A 257 -4.47 12.34 -15.28
N VAL A 258 -5.14 11.38 -14.64
CA VAL A 258 -6.61 11.29 -14.58
C VAL A 258 -7.25 12.45 -13.79
N ALA A 259 -6.61 12.90 -12.71
CA ALA A 259 -7.05 14.00 -11.86
C ALA A 259 -5.97 15.09 -11.77
N PRO A 260 -5.66 15.80 -12.86
CA PRO A 260 -4.49 16.67 -12.95
C PRO A 260 -4.60 17.94 -12.08
N GLU A 261 -5.78 18.31 -11.60
CA GLU A 261 -5.98 19.44 -10.69
C GLU A 261 -6.05 19.01 -9.21
N ALA A 262 -5.97 17.71 -8.91
CA ALA A 262 -5.74 17.22 -7.55
C ALA A 262 -4.29 17.50 -7.08
N THR A 263 -4.06 17.35 -5.78
CA THR A 263 -2.75 17.49 -5.15
C THR A 263 -2.37 16.22 -4.41
N LEU A 264 -1.14 15.75 -4.60
CA LEU A 264 -0.58 14.60 -3.92
C LEU A 264 0.21 15.03 -2.68
N VAL A 265 0.14 14.24 -1.62
CA VAL A 265 1.11 14.21 -0.52
C VAL A 265 2.00 12.98 -0.75
N PRO A 266 3.24 13.14 -1.23
CA PRO A 266 4.21 12.05 -1.29
C PRO A 266 4.46 11.46 0.10
N ILE A 267 4.55 10.13 0.20
CA ILE A 267 4.98 9.48 1.43
C ILE A 267 5.92 8.34 1.04
N ARG A 268 7.21 8.47 1.36
CA ARG A 268 8.22 7.44 1.06
C ARG A 268 8.11 6.36 2.13
N ALA A 269 7.48 5.24 1.76
CA ALA A 269 7.15 4.15 2.69
C ALA A 269 7.96 2.87 2.43
N VAL A 270 8.49 2.71 1.20
CA VAL A 270 9.23 1.51 0.78
C VAL A 270 10.32 1.83 -0.26
N GLU A 271 11.40 1.04 -0.32
CA GLU A 271 12.36 1.10 -1.44
C GLU A 271 11.98 0.13 -2.58
N SER A 272 10.99 -0.74 -2.33
CA SER A 272 10.46 -1.73 -3.26
C SER A 272 8.94 -1.83 -3.15
N VAL A 273 8.24 -1.98 -4.27
CA VAL A 273 6.79 -2.24 -4.28
C VAL A 273 6.42 -3.62 -3.73
N VAL A 274 7.41 -4.49 -3.53
CA VAL A 274 7.27 -5.68 -2.67
C VAL A 274 7.42 -5.21 -1.23
N GLN A 275 6.32 -5.24 -0.47
CA GLN A 275 6.25 -4.72 0.89
C GLN A 275 7.16 -5.53 1.83
N LEU A 276 8.31 -4.96 2.20
CA LEU A 276 9.32 -5.60 3.06
C LEU A 276 9.02 -5.43 4.55
N PHE A 277 8.42 -4.30 4.92
CA PHE A 277 7.97 -3.98 6.27
C PHE A 277 6.56 -3.42 6.17
N ASP A 278 5.59 -4.13 6.73
CA ASP A 278 4.20 -3.67 6.75
C ASP A 278 4.03 -2.46 7.70
N THR A 279 4.92 -2.31 8.70
CA THR A 279 4.88 -1.25 9.73
C THR A 279 5.07 0.16 9.18
N ASP A 280 6.02 0.36 8.27
CA ASP A 280 6.27 1.68 7.64
C ASP A 280 5.09 2.08 6.74
N VAL A 281 4.41 1.11 6.12
CA VAL A 281 3.17 1.35 5.37
C VAL A 281 2.02 1.73 6.31
N ALA A 282 1.85 1.07 7.46
CA ALA A 282 0.80 1.45 8.43
C ALA A 282 0.99 2.89 8.92
N ARG A 283 2.25 3.30 9.18
CA ARG A 283 2.60 4.68 9.52
C ARG A 283 2.30 5.67 8.38
N SER A 284 2.55 5.30 7.13
CA SER A 284 2.19 6.14 5.97
C SER A 284 0.68 6.35 5.81
N VAL A 285 -0.16 5.36 6.14
CA VAL A 285 -1.63 5.51 6.15
C VAL A 285 -2.07 6.46 7.26
N ALA A 286 -1.51 6.33 8.48
CA ALA A 286 -1.76 7.25 9.57
C ALA A 286 -1.36 8.70 9.23
N HIS A 287 -0.22 8.88 8.56
CA HIS A 287 0.25 10.19 8.10
C HIS A 287 -0.66 10.81 7.05
N ALA A 288 -1.10 10.03 6.05
CA ALA A 288 -2.08 10.48 5.06
C ALA A 288 -3.44 10.87 5.70
N ARG A 289 -3.87 10.13 6.73
CA ARG A 289 -5.07 10.44 7.52
C ARG A 289 -4.91 11.75 8.30
N ALA A 290 -3.81 11.89 9.05
CA ALA A 290 -3.49 13.07 9.86
C ALA A 290 -3.23 14.35 9.03
N THR A 291 -2.74 14.21 7.79
CA THR A 291 -2.56 15.32 6.84
C THR A 291 -3.86 15.75 6.14
N GLY A 292 -4.96 14.99 6.32
CA GLY A 292 -6.30 15.33 5.85
C GLY A 292 -6.59 14.91 4.41
N CYS A 293 -5.85 13.95 3.85
CA CYS A 293 -6.11 13.37 2.53
C CYS A 293 -7.51 12.74 2.45
N GLN A 294 -8.11 12.71 1.26
CA GLN A 294 -9.43 12.09 1.02
C GLN A 294 -9.35 10.83 0.14
N VAL A 295 -8.21 10.60 -0.49
CA VAL A 295 -7.85 9.33 -1.15
C VAL A 295 -6.47 8.90 -0.63
N ILE A 296 -6.26 7.59 -0.47
CA ILE A 296 -4.94 6.98 -0.24
C ILE A 296 -4.71 5.92 -1.31
N SER A 297 -3.63 6.10 -2.08
CA SER A 297 -3.24 5.26 -3.21
C SER A 297 -2.03 4.41 -2.82
N ILE A 298 -2.24 3.12 -2.55
CA ILE A 298 -1.19 2.20 -2.06
C ILE A 298 -0.71 1.31 -3.20
N SER A 299 0.36 1.73 -3.86
CA SER A 299 0.85 1.15 -5.12
C SER A 299 1.74 -0.11 -4.96
N LEU A 300 1.64 -0.77 -3.81
CA LEU A 300 2.55 -1.81 -3.29
C LEU A 300 1.76 -2.97 -2.63
N GLY A 301 2.42 -4.05 -2.24
CA GLY A 301 1.80 -5.08 -1.40
C GLY A 301 2.69 -6.24 -0.97
N GLY A 302 2.19 -7.04 -0.01
CA GLY A 302 2.91 -8.16 0.61
C GLY A 302 2.05 -8.99 1.56
N LYS A 303 2.61 -9.33 2.74
CA LYS A 303 1.93 -10.16 3.76
C LYS A 303 0.78 -9.40 4.42
N GLY A 304 1.04 -8.16 4.85
CA GLY A 304 0.14 -7.43 5.72
C GLY A 304 0.08 -8.00 7.14
N PHE A 305 -0.34 -7.18 8.08
CA PHE A 305 -0.53 -7.52 9.50
C PHE A 305 -1.74 -6.75 10.05
N PHE A 306 -2.17 -7.09 11.26
CA PHE A 306 -3.41 -6.55 11.82
C PHE A 306 -3.41 -5.02 12.01
N GLY A 307 -2.27 -4.41 12.36
CA GLY A 307 -2.18 -2.95 12.54
C GLY A 307 -2.33 -2.15 11.25
N LEU A 308 -1.91 -2.68 10.09
CA LEU A 308 -2.18 -2.04 8.80
C LEU A 308 -3.68 -2.12 8.45
N GLN A 309 -4.31 -3.27 8.67
CA GLN A 309 -5.76 -3.43 8.47
C GLN A 309 -6.57 -2.50 9.39
N ALA A 310 -6.12 -2.30 10.63
CA ALA A 310 -6.74 -1.41 11.61
C ALA A 310 -6.57 0.08 11.28
N GLU A 311 -5.38 0.53 10.83
CA GLU A 311 -5.20 1.93 10.45
C GLU A 311 -5.89 2.26 9.11
N ILE A 312 -5.98 1.29 8.19
CA ILE A 312 -6.85 1.41 7.00
C ILE A 312 -8.33 1.53 7.44
N GLN A 313 -8.77 0.80 8.46
CA GLN A 313 -10.14 0.98 8.99
C GLN A 313 -10.36 2.40 9.53
N ARG A 314 -9.39 2.98 10.25
CA ARG A 314 -9.48 4.36 10.75
C ARG A 314 -9.52 5.39 9.62
N ALA A 315 -8.74 5.19 8.55
CA ALA A 315 -8.83 6.04 7.37
C ALA A 315 -10.23 5.97 6.72
N VAL A 316 -10.79 4.77 6.58
CA VAL A 316 -12.16 4.58 6.07
C VAL A 316 -13.21 5.23 7.00
N ASP A 317 -13.04 5.10 8.32
CA ASP A 317 -13.94 5.69 9.31
C ASP A 317 -13.88 7.24 9.33
N ASP A 318 -12.70 7.82 9.08
CA ASP A 318 -12.51 9.27 8.82
C ASP A 318 -13.06 9.70 7.43
N GLY A 319 -13.61 8.77 6.63
CA GLY A 319 -14.27 9.02 5.35
C GLY A 319 -13.32 9.08 4.14
N ILE A 320 -12.12 8.49 4.25
CA ILE A 320 -11.10 8.44 3.20
C ILE A 320 -11.32 7.21 2.30
N ILE A 321 -11.07 7.36 0.99
CA ILE A 321 -11.08 6.24 0.04
C ILE A 321 -9.67 5.64 -0.03
N VAL A 322 -9.48 4.43 0.51
CA VAL A 322 -8.22 3.69 0.49
C VAL A 322 -8.28 2.59 -0.57
N LEU A 323 -7.33 2.61 -1.50
CA LEU A 323 -7.22 1.58 -2.55
C LEU A 323 -5.78 1.08 -2.72
N ALA A 324 -5.63 -0.17 -3.14
CA ALA A 324 -4.36 -0.87 -3.19
C ALA A 324 -4.20 -1.82 -4.37
N ALA A 325 -2.94 -2.11 -4.70
CA ALA A 325 -2.55 -2.95 -5.82
C ALA A 325 -2.89 -4.43 -5.54
N ALA A 326 -3.65 -5.07 -6.44
CA ALA A 326 -3.98 -6.49 -6.26
C ALA A 326 -2.75 -7.41 -6.26
N GLY A 327 -1.62 -6.96 -6.83
CA GLY A 327 -0.34 -7.66 -6.86
C GLY A 327 0.05 -8.16 -8.25
N ASN A 328 1.35 -8.36 -8.48
CA ASN A 328 1.92 -8.79 -9.76
C ASN A 328 2.59 -10.16 -9.60
N GLN A 329 2.37 -11.10 -10.53
CA GLN A 329 2.89 -12.49 -10.56
C GLN A 329 2.49 -13.42 -9.38
N VAL A 330 1.98 -12.89 -8.26
CA VAL A 330 1.55 -13.66 -7.07
C VAL A 330 0.37 -14.60 -7.35
N GLY A 331 -0.53 -14.22 -8.27
CA GLY A 331 -1.68 -15.02 -8.70
C GLY A 331 -2.88 -15.04 -7.73
N ILE A 332 -2.70 -14.52 -6.51
CA ILE A 332 -3.69 -14.26 -5.46
C ILE A 332 -3.55 -12.81 -4.99
N VAL A 333 -4.63 -12.22 -4.49
CA VAL A 333 -4.63 -10.80 -4.05
C VAL A 333 -3.77 -10.66 -2.78
N VAL A 334 -2.78 -9.77 -2.80
CA VAL A 334 -1.90 -9.48 -1.66
C VAL A 334 -2.49 -8.43 -0.72
N ALA A 335 -2.01 -8.36 0.52
CA ALA A 335 -2.33 -7.22 1.38
C ALA A 335 -1.59 -5.95 0.89
N PRO A 336 -2.14 -4.74 1.13
CA PRO A 336 -3.41 -4.46 1.81
C PRO A 336 -4.65 -4.66 0.95
N ALA A 337 -4.53 -4.87 -0.37
CA ALA A 337 -5.68 -5.07 -1.27
C ALA A 337 -6.56 -6.30 -0.92
N SER A 338 -6.03 -7.29 -0.20
CA SER A 338 -6.81 -8.44 0.27
C SER A 338 -7.71 -8.14 1.46
N TYR A 339 -7.58 -6.98 2.12
CA TYR A 339 -8.42 -6.61 3.27
C TYR A 339 -9.81 -6.14 2.82
N PRO A 340 -10.91 -6.58 3.47
CA PRO A 340 -12.27 -6.19 3.06
C PRO A 340 -12.63 -4.71 3.31
N ASN A 341 -11.69 -3.89 3.81
CA ASN A 341 -11.80 -2.45 3.99
C ASN A 341 -10.87 -1.64 3.07
N CYS A 342 -10.15 -2.27 2.14
CA CYS A 342 -9.31 -1.61 1.14
C CYS A 342 -9.81 -1.97 -0.27
N LEU A 343 -9.93 -1.00 -1.19
CA LEU A 343 -10.37 -1.28 -2.56
C LEU A 343 -9.25 -1.94 -3.37
N ALA A 344 -9.49 -3.13 -3.89
CA ALA A 344 -8.49 -3.89 -4.64
C ALA A 344 -8.61 -3.66 -6.15
N VAL A 345 -7.51 -3.24 -6.78
CA VAL A 345 -7.49 -2.95 -8.23
C VAL A 345 -6.59 -3.93 -9.00
N ALA A 346 -7.18 -4.61 -9.99
CA ALA A 346 -6.47 -5.46 -10.96
C ALA A 346 -6.18 -4.69 -12.27
N ALA A 347 -5.25 -5.21 -13.09
CA ALA A 347 -4.78 -4.54 -14.30
C ALA A 347 -5.36 -5.14 -15.60
N THR A 348 -5.70 -4.27 -16.56
CA THR A 348 -6.07 -4.62 -17.94
C THR A 348 -5.19 -3.93 -19.00
N GLY A 349 -5.20 -4.48 -20.22
CA GLY A 349 -4.61 -3.88 -21.41
C GLY A 349 -5.60 -3.05 -22.24
N VAL A 350 -5.11 -2.55 -23.38
CA VAL A 350 -5.84 -1.73 -24.38
C VAL A 350 -6.92 -2.52 -25.15
N ASP A 351 -6.88 -3.84 -25.08
CA ASP A 351 -7.82 -4.80 -25.68
C ASP A 351 -8.85 -5.34 -24.67
N ASP A 352 -9.03 -4.63 -23.55
CA ASP A 352 -9.84 -4.99 -22.39
C ASP A 352 -9.47 -6.33 -21.72
N GLN A 353 -8.37 -6.97 -22.14
CA GLN A 353 -7.95 -8.24 -21.54
C GLN A 353 -7.29 -7.98 -20.18
N PRO A 354 -7.61 -8.78 -19.15
CA PRO A 354 -6.84 -8.80 -17.91
C PRO A 354 -5.38 -9.11 -18.20
N TRP A 355 -4.48 -8.33 -17.61
CA TRP A 355 -3.04 -8.55 -17.71
C TRP A 355 -2.70 -9.95 -17.16
N PRO A 356 -2.00 -10.82 -17.90
CA PRO A 356 -1.74 -12.20 -17.47
C PRO A 356 -1.07 -12.30 -16.09
N GLU A 357 -0.19 -11.34 -15.79
CA GLU A 357 0.57 -11.19 -14.54
C GLU A 357 -0.24 -10.55 -13.41
N SER A 358 -1.43 -10.00 -13.68
CA SER A 358 -2.27 -9.44 -12.63
C SER A 358 -2.75 -10.54 -11.70
N SER A 359 -2.53 -10.32 -10.41
CA SER A 359 -3.17 -11.09 -9.35
C SER A 359 -4.69 -10.87 -9.37
N ARG A 360 -5.40 -11.84 -8.80
CA ARG A 360 -6.82 -12.09 -9.11
C ARG A 360 -7.52 -12.86 -7.99
N GLY A 361 -8.80 -12.57 -7.81
CA GLY A 361 -9.66 -13.27 -6.84
C GLY A 361 -10.95 -12.51 -6.54
N ARG A 362 -11.73 -12.98 -5.56
CA ARG A 362 -12.97 -12.31 -5.15
C ARG A 362 -12.74 -10.99 -4.40
N ALA A 363 -11.52 -10.78 -3.89
CA ALA A 363 -11.16 -9.54 -3.23
C ALA A 363 -10.98 -8.39 -4.22
N VAL A 364 -10.75 -8.66 -5.52
CA VAL A 364 -10.70 -7.62 -6.56
C VAL A 364 -12.07 -6.96 -6.71
N ASP A 365 -12.16 -5.66 -6.42
CA ASP A 365 -13.39 -4.87 -6.60
C ASP A 365 -13.60 -4.46 -8.05
N VAL A 366 -12.52 -4.03 -8.73
CA VAL A 366 -12.52 -3.52 -10.10
C VAL A 366 -11.20 -3.78 -10.81
N SER A 367 -11.21 -3.64 -12.14
CA SER A 367 -9.99 -3.52 -12.94
C SER A 367 -9.84 -2.13 -13.55
N ALA A 368 -8.61 -1.73 -13.86
CA ALA A 368 -8.30 -0.52 -14.63
C ALA A 368 -7.04 -0.72 -15.50
N PRO A 369 -6.77 0.16 -16.49
CA PRO A 369 -5.57 0.09 -17.31
C PRO A 369 -4.28 -0.01 -16.49
N GLY A 370 -3.51 -1.06 -16.74
CA GLY A 370 -2.26 -1.33 -16.03
C GLY A 370 -1.27 -2.22 -16.80
N TRP A 371 -1.54 -2.51 -18.08
CA TRP A 371 -0.63 -3.25 -18.97
C TRP A 371 -0.23 -2.36 -20.14
N CYS A 372 1.05 -2.00 -20.23
CA CYS A 372 1.62 -1.08 -21.22
C CYS A 372 1.00 0.32 -21.25
N VAL A 373 0.65 0.82 -20.06
CA VAL A 373 0.28 2.23 -19.83
C VAL A 373 1.54 3.10 -19.83
N TRP A 374 1.42 4.38 -20.21
CA TRP A 374 2.55 5.32 -20.20
C TRP A 374 2.74 5.95 -18.82
N ALA A 375 3.96 5.91 -18.31
CA ALA A 375 4.33 6.43 -16.99
C ALA A 375 5.62 7.26 -17.07
N ALA A 376 5.75 8.25 -16.17
CA ALA A 376 7.01 8.90 -15.88
C ALA A 376 8.01 7.86 -15.34
N ALA A 377 9.27 7.96 -15.76
CA ALA A 377 10.30 7.02 -15.37
C ALA A 377 11.69 7.63 -15.52
N TYR A 378 12.69 6.84 -15.12
CA TYR A 378 14.11 7.14 -15.29
C TYR A 378 14.80 6.04 -16.09
N ARG A 379 15.87 6.44 -16.79
CA ARG A 379 16.91 5.58 -17.35
C ARG A 379 18.24 6.06 -16.79
N TRP A 380 19.13 5.16 -16.42
CA TRP A 380 20.47 5.51 -15.94
C TRP A 380 21.43 5.53 -17.13
N ASP A 381 21.96 6.71 -17.45
CA ASP A 381 22.96 6.92 -18.50
C ASP A 381 24.27 7.32 -17.83
N ASP A 382 25.33 6.52 -18.01
CA ASP A 382 26.63 6.66 -17.32
C ASP A 382 26.53 6.79 -15.78
N GLY A 383 25.48 6.22 -15.19
CA GLY A 383 25.16 6.23 -13.75
C GLY A 383 24.15 7.32 -13.33
N GLU A 384 23.95 8.36 -14.15
CA GLU A 384 23.07 9.49 -13.82
C GLU A 384 21.61 9.23 -14.25
N PRO A 385 20.60 9.54 -13.42
CA PRO A 385 19.20 9.27 -13.71
C PRO A 385 18.58 10.32 -14.67
N VAL A 386 18.39 9.92 -15.93
CA VAL A 386 17.76 10.71 -16.99
C VAL A 386 16.25 10.51 -17.01
N ALA A 387 15.51 11.61 -16.88
CA ALA A 387 14.04 11.63 -16.92
C ALA A 387 13.50 11.24 -18.31
N VAL A 388 12.60 10.24 -18.35
CA VAL A 388 11.96 9.74 -19.57
C VAL A 388 10.47 9.45 -19.35
N VAL A 389 9.72 9.24 -20.43
CA VAL A 389 8.36 8.67 -20.42
C VAL A 389 8.43 7.34 -21.16
N ARG A 390 7.89 6.27 -20.56
CA ARG A 390 7.92 4.91 -21.12
C ARG A 390 6.62 4.16 -20.84
N ARG A 391 6.39 3.09 -21.59
CA ARG A 391 5.35 2.11 -21.25
C ARG A 391 5.82 1.21 -20.13
N ALA A 392 4.93 0.92 -19.19
CA ALA A 392 5.15 0.06 -18.04
C ALA A 392 3.91 -0.79 -17.76
N SER A 393 4.04 -1.82 -16.94
CA SER A 393 2.94 -2.70 -16.54
C SER A 393 3.01 -3.01 -15.05
N GLY A 394 1.85 -3.10 -14.39
CA GLY A 394 1.73 -3.25 -12.94
C GLY A 394 0.31 -2.92 -12.46
N THR A 395 -0.19 -3.69 -11.50
CA THR A 395 -1.45 -3.35 -10.79
C THR A 395 -1.35 -2.00 -10.07
N SER A 396 -0.15 -1.61 -9.64
CA SER A 396 0.23 -0.27 -9.18
C SER A 396 -0.23 0.88 -10.10
N TYR A 397 -0.17 0.72 -11.42
CA TYR A 397 -0.64 1.75 -12.35
C TYR A 397 -2.16 1.71 -12.55
N ALA A 398 -2.80 0.54 -12.38
CA ALA A 398 -4.25 0.45 -12.35
C ALA A 398 -4.82 1.16 -11.11
N VAL A 399 -4.17 1.01 -9.94
CA VAL A 399 -4.45 1.79 -8.72
C VAL A 399 -4.37 3.29 -9.01
N ALA A 400 -3.30 3.77 -9.63
CA ALA A 400 -3.14 5.19 -9.96
C ALA A 400 -4.30 5.73 -10.82
N HIS A 401 -4.80 4.97 -11.80
CA HIS A 401 -5.99 5.35 -12.56
C HIS A 401 -7.23 5.44 -11.66
N VAL A 402 -7.50 4.44 -10.81
CA VAL A 402 -8.69 4.42 -9.94
C VAL A 402 -8.62 5.47 -8.82
N ALA A 403 -7.43 5.78 -8.31
CA ALA A 403 -7.21 6.86 -7.34
C ALA A 403 -7.51 8.24 -7.97
N GLY A 404 -7.11 8.44 -9.23
CA GLY A 404 -7.51 9.60 -10.01
C GLY A 404 -9.03 9.67 -10.21
N VAL A 405 -9.68 8.55 -10.56
CA VAL A 405 -11.15 8.51 -10.69
C VAL A 405 -11.87 8.77 -9.36
N ALA A 406 -11.34 8.29 -8.23
CA ALA A 406 -11.83 8.63 -6.89
C ALA A 406 -11.72 10.13 -6.61
N ALA A 407 -10.60 10.76 -6.99
CA ALA A 407 -10.43 12.21 -6.86
C ALA A 407 -11.35 13.00 -7.80
N LEU A 408 -11.60 12.53 -9.03
CA LEU A 408 -12.62 13.12 -9.91
C LEU A 408 -14.01 13.08 -9.27
N TRP A 409 -14.40 11.95 -8.66
CA TRP A 409 -15.71 11.79 -8.02
C TRP A 409 -15.87 12.64 -6.75
N LEU A 410 -14.83 12.68 -5.91
CA LEU A 410 -14.78 13.54 -4.73
C LEU A 410 -14.85 15.03 -5.11
N ALA A 411 -14.08 15.47 -6.10
CA ALA A 411 -14.11 16.84 -6.60
C ALA A 411 -15.47 17.20 -7.22
N HIS A 412 -15.99 16.34 -8.10
CA HIS A 412 -17.23 16.58 -8.83
C HIS A 412 -18.44 16.77 -7.90
N HIS A 413 -18.58 15.97 -6.83
CA HIS A 413 -19.68 16.12 -5.87
C HIS A 413 -19.37 17.03 -4.67
N GLY A 414 -18.11 17.45 -4.48
CA GLY A 414 -17.65 18.25 -3.35
C GLY A 414 -17.30 17.39 -2.12
N PRO A 415 -16.02 17.31 -1.69
CA PRO A 415 -15.59 16.37 -0.63
C PRO A 415 -16.27 16.60 0.72
N THR A 416 -16.55 17.85 1.08
CA THR A 416 -17.27 18.18 2.32
C THR A 416 -18.74 17.72 2.26
N MET A 417 -19.43 17.95 1.13
CA MET A 417 -20.81 17.48 0.96
C MET A 417 -20.89 15.95 1.06
N LEU A 418 -19.94 15.23 0.48
CA LEU A 418 -19.88 13.76 0.60
C LEU A 418 -19.61 13.31 2.05
N ARG A 419 -18.70 13.96 2.79
CA ARG A 419 -18.49 13.67 4.23
C ARG A 419 -19.74 13.96 5.06
N ASP A 420 -20.44 15.07 4.83
CA ASP A 420 -21.71 15.36 5.50
C ASP A 420 -22.79 14.33 5.13
N ARG A 421 -22.88 13.97 3.83
CA ARG A 421 -23.87 13.02 3.30
C ARG A 421 -23.61 11.58 3.72
N TYR A 422 -22.38 11.16 4.02
CA TYR A 422 -22.05 9.75 4.32
C TYR A 422 -21.21 9.47 5.58
N GLY A 423 -20.34 10.38 6.02
CA GLY A 423 -19.39 10.17 7.12
C GLY A 423 -18.44 8.99 6.84
N PRO A 424 -18.28 8.02 7.77
CA PRO A 424 -17.55 6.76 7.55
C PRO A 424 -17.95 5.98 6.27
N GLN A 425 -19.14 6.25 5.71
CA GLN A 425 -19.63 5.53 4.53
C GLN A 425 -19.20 6.15 3.18
N VAL A 426 -18.30 7.15 3.14
CA VAL A 426 -17.83 7.75 1.87
C VAL A 426 -17.22 6.70 0.94
N GLN A 427 -16.32 5.84 1.44
CA GLN A 427 -15.76 4.74 0.64
C GLN A 427 -16.83 3.74 0.18
N ALA A 428 -17.78 3.39 1.06
CA ALA A 428 -18.87 2.50 0.71
C ALA A 428 -19.80 3.11 -0.36
N ALA A 429 -20.04 4.43 -0.33
CA ALA A 429 -20.79 5.14 -1.35
C ALA A 429 -20.04 5.18 -2.69
N PHE A 430 -18.74 5.49 -2.69
CA PHE A 430 -17.90 5.43 -3.89
C PHE A 430 -17.93 4.04 -4.52
N LEU A 431 -17.60 3.00 -3.75
CA LEU A 431 -17.58 1.61 -4.21
C LEU A 431 -18.94 1.14 -4.73
N LYS A 432 -20.05 1.57 -4.09
CA LYS A 432 -21.42 1.30 -4.52
C LYS A 432 -21.72 1.89 -5.90
N VAL A 433 -21.35 3.15 -6.18
CA VAL A 433 -21.56 3.73 -7.52
C VAL A 433 -20.62 3.08 -8.53
N LEU A 434 -19.34 2.92 -8.18
CA LEU A 434 -18.30 2.34 -9.03
C LEU A 434 -18.70 0.95 -9.53
N THR A 435 -19.04 0.02 -8.63
CA THR A 435 -19.35 -1.37 -8.98
C THR A 435 -20.72 -1.58 -9.63
N SER A 436 -21.64 -0.61 -9.55
CA SER A 436 -22.99 -0.73 -10.13
C SER A 436 -23.20 0.06 -11.43
N GLN A 437 -22.47 1.16 -11.62
CA GLN A 437 -22.65 2.11 -12.73
C GLN A 437 -21.33 2.68 -13.27
N GLY A 438 -20.31 2.85 -12.41
CA GLY A 438 -18.98 3.36 -12.79
C GLY A 438 -18.03 2.33 -13.40
N VAL A 439 -18.53 1.24 -13.98
CA VAL A 439 -17.75 0.22 -14.69
C VAL A 439 -18.45 -0.23 -15.97
N ARG A 440 -17.63 -0.54 -16.98
CA ARG A 440 -18.02 -1.28 -18.18
C ARG A 440 -17.56 -2.74 -18.07
N VAL A 441 -18.37 -3.68 -18.57
CA VAL A 441 -18.14 -5.12 -18.41
C VAL A 441 -17.82 -5.77 -19.77
N PRO A 442 -16.56 -6.16 -20.05
CA PRO A 442 -16.21 -6.80 -21.31
C PRO A 442 -16.94 -8.15 -21.55
N PRO A 443 -17.12 -8.57 -22.81
CA PRO A 443 -17.68 -9.89 -23.12
C PRO A 443 -16.86 -11.03 -22.49
N GLY A 444 -17.52 -11.90 -21.72
CA GLY A 444 -16.86 -13.01 -21.03
C GLY A 444 -16.13 -12.66 -19.72
N TRP A 445 -16.29 -11.43 -19.22
CA TRP A 445 -15.68 -10.98 -17.96
C TRP A 445 -15.99 -11.89 -16.76
N ASN A 446 -14.98 -12.16 -15.92
CA ASN A 446 -15.12 -13.02 -14.75
C ASN A 446 -14.97 -12.21 -13.45
N ALA A 447 -16.10 -11.74 -12.93
CA ALA A 447 -16.13 -10.90 -11.73
C ALA A 447 -15.60 -11.57 -10.45
N ARG A 448 -15.48 -12.91 -10.40
CA ARG A 448 -14.83 -13.63 -9.29
C ARG A 448 -13.30 -13.67 -9.38
N LYS A 449 -12.72 -13.05 -10.40
CA LYS A 449 -11.27 -12.91 -10.62
C LYS A 449 -10.83 -11.45 -10.76
N TRP A 450 -11.66 -10.61 -11.38
CA TRP A 450 -11.27 -9.30 -11.91
C TRP A 450 -12.17 -8.13 -11.45
N GLY A 451 -13.05 -8.37 -10.47
CA GLY A 451 -14.01 -7.39 -9.97
C GLY A 451 -15.18 -7.08 -10.89
N ALA A 452 -15.96 -6.07 -10.55
CA ALA A 452 -17.24 -5.75 -11.21
C ALA A 452 -17.10 -5.47 -12.72
N GLY A 453 -16.01 -4.84 -13.14
CA GLY A 453 -15.70 -4.49 -14.53
C GLY A 453 -14.42 -3.67 -14.65
N ILE A 454 -14.22 -3.05 -15.81
CA ILE A 454 -13.20 -2.02 -16.04
C ILE A 454 -13.82 -0.66 -15.71
N VAL A 455 -13.11 0.19 -14.97
CA VAL A 455 -13.63 1.52 -14.55
C VAL A 455 -14.01 2.41 -15.75
N ASP A 456 -15.16 3.08 -15.63
CA ASP A 456 -15.67 4.11 -16.54
C ASP A 456 -15.95 5.38 -15.73
N ALA A 457 -15.03 6.35 -15.84
CA ALA A 457 -15.06 7.58 -15.07
C ALA A 457 -16.26 8.46 -15.43
N ALA A 458 -16.62 8.53 -16.72
CA ALA A 458 -17.76 9.33 -17.17
C ALA A 458 -19.09 8.74 -16.67
N ALA A 459 -19.24 7.42 -16.69
CA ALA A 459 -20.41 6.74 -16.14
C ALA A 459 -20.48 6.88 -14.61
N LEU A 460 -19.33 6.87 -13.90
CA LEU A 460 -19.27 7.12 -12.47
C LEU A 460 -19.76 8.53 -12.09
N LEU A 461 -19.27 9.58 -12.77
CA LEU A 461 -19.67 10.95 -12.46
C LEU A 461 -21.12 11.28 -12.86
N ALA A 462 -21.62 10.65 -13.92
CA ALA A 462 -23.00 10.83 -14.38
C ALA A 462 -24.04 10.06 -13.54
N ALA A 463 -23.61 9.12 -12.69
CA ALA A 463 -24.49 8.27 -11.91
C ALA A 463 -25.06 8.98 -10.66
N PRO A 464 -26.31 8.69 -10.25
CA PRO A 464 -26.89 9.25 -9.04
C PRO A 464 -26.20 8.71 -7.78
N LEU A 465 -25.98 9.61 -6.81
CA LEU A 465 -25.47 9.26 -5.49
C LEU A 465 -26.47 8.37 -4.72
N PRO A 466 -26.02 7.22 -4.14
CA PRO A 466 -26.90 6.25 -3.49
C PRO A 466 -27.45 6.79 -2.18
N GLU A 467 -28.62 6.35 -1.75
CA GLU A 467 -29.14 6.69 -0.42
C GLU A 467 -28.42 5.89 0.67
N ARG A 468 -28.22 6.47 1.87
CA ARG A 468 -27.50 5.80 2.98
C ARG A 468 -28.06 4.41 3.30
N ALA A 469 -29.37 4.21 3.13
CA ALA A 469 -30.03 2.93 3.36
C ALA A 469 -29.57 1.80 2.41
N GLU A 470 -29.03 2.13 1.24
CA GLU A 470 -28.54 1.17 0.23
C GLU A 470 -27.12 0.67 0.49
N LEU A 471 -26.38 1.34 1.36
CA LEU A 471 -24.99 1.01 1.71
C LEU A 471 -24.88 -0.07 2.80
N GLY A 472 -26.02 -0.50 3.34
CA GLY A 472 -26.09 -1.36 4.52
C GLY A 472 -25.56 -0.66 5.78
N ARG A 473 -25.22 -1.46 6.79
CA ARG A 473 -24.30 -1.00 7.84
C ARG A 473 -22.89 -1.06 7.28
N ALA A 474 -22.04 -0.12 7.66
CA ALA A 474 -20.60 -0.33 7.53
C ALA A 474 -20.26 -1.67 8.21
N SER A 475 -19.69 -2.59 7.44
CA SER A 475 -19.17 -3.83 8.01
C SER A 475 -17.95 -3.46 8.83
N ALA A 476 -17.95 -3.77 10.13
CA ALA A 476 -16.69 -3.96 10.83
C ALA A 476 -16.06 -5.21 10.20
N ALA A 477 -15.27 -5.00 9.14
CA ALA A 477 -14.65 -6.04 8.36
C ALA A 477 -13.86 -6.94 9.31
N GLY A 478 -14.31 -8.20 9.45
CA GLY A 478 -14.05 -8.98 10.65
C GLY A 478 -12.57 -9.01 11.02
N ASP A 479 -12.24 -8.49 12.20
CA ASP A 479 -10.91 -8.63 12.78
C ASP A 479 -10.72 -10.04 13.37
N SER A 480 -10.94 -11.04 12.51
CA SER A 480 -10.75 -12.44 12.80
C SER A 480 -9.66 -12.97 11.88
N ALA A 481 -8.79 -13.82 12.45
CA ALA A 481 -7.76 -14.49 11.68
C ALA A 481 -8.35 -15.26 10.48
N LEU A 482 -9.55 -15.84 10.62
CA LEU A 482 -10.25 -16.54 9.55
C LEU A 482 -10.60 -15.61 8.37
N ALA A 483 -11.11 -14.41 8.63
CA ALA A 483 -11.45 -13.44 7.58
C ALA A 483 -10.19 -13.00 6.81
N ARG A 484 -9.16 -12.55 7.52
CA ARG A 484 -7.90 -12.06 6.93
C ARG A 484 -7.20 -13.15 6.10
N LEU A 485 -7.10 -14.37 6.64
CA LEU A 485 -6.44 -15.50 5.98
C LEU A 485 -7.26 -16.07 4.81
N SER A 486 -8.59 -16.13 4.92
CA SER A 486 -9.44 -16.63 3.82
C SER A 486 -9.41 -15.70 2.61
N ALA A 487 -9.40 -14.39 2.85
CA ALA A 487 -9.25 -13.38 1.80
C ALA A 487 -7.89 -13.49 1.09
N LEU A 488 -6.79 -13.60 1.84
CA LEU A 488 -5.43 -13.81 1.33
C LEU A 488 -5.34 -15.01 0.37
N VAL A 489 -5.97 -16.14 0.71
CA VAL A 489 -5.94 -17.34 -0.15
C VAL A 489 -7.04 -17.38 -1.22
N ASN A 490 -7.89 -16.35 -1.31
CA ASN A 490 -9.06 -16.33 -2.18
C ASN A 490 -10.01 -17.55 -1.97
N LEU A 491 -10.30 -17.90 -0.71
CA LEU A 491 -11.41 -18.79 -0.32
C LEU A 491 -12.43 -18.04 0.54
N ASP A 492 -13.70 -18.44 0.54
CA ASP A 492 -14.65 -17.89 1.51
C ASP A 492 -14.38 -18.48 2.90
N GLU A 493 -14.73 -17.74 3.95
CA GLU A 493 -14.44 -18.11 5.34
C GLU A 493 -14.84 -19.56 5.66
N ARG A 494 -16.02 -20.01 5.23
CA ARG A 494 -16.52 -21.38 5.50
C ARG A 494 -15.73 -22.45 4.74
N THR A 495 -15.40 -22.22 3.47
CA THR A 495 -14.57 -23.14 2.69
C THR A 495 -13.15 -23.21 3.24
N PHE A 496 -12.61 -22.09 3.74
CA PHE A 496 -11.28 -22.03 4.35
C PHE A 496 -11.23 -22.66 5.74
N GLU A 497 -12.21 -22.38 6.60
CA GLU A 497 -12.45 -23.05 7.89
C GLU A 497 -12.55 -24.57 7.68
N SER A 498 -13.39 -24.99 6.74
CA SER A 498 -13.56 -26.41 6.36
C SER A 498 -12.30 -27.04 5.75
N ALA A 499 -11.30 -26.27 5.34
CA ALA A 499 -10.00 -26.78 4.91
C ALA A 499 -9.05 -26.92 6.10
N LEU A 500 -8.99 -25.90 6.96
CA LEU A 500 -8.20 -25.89 8.20
C LEU A 500 -8.63 -26.98 9.18
N SER A 501 -9.94 -27.13 9.46
CA SER A 501 -10.47 -28.18 10.34
C SER A 501 -10.02 -29.58 9.92
N ARG A 502 -10.06 -29.87 8.61
CA ARG A 502 -9.64 -31.17 8.05
C ARG A 502 -8.13 -31.40 8.14
N HIS A 503 -7.32 -30.34 8.19
CA HIS A 503 -5.86 -30.43 8.19
C HIS A 503 -5.29 -30.47 9.61
N LEU A 504 -5.86 -29.67 10.53
CA LEU A 504 -5.40 -29.55 11.92
C LEU A 504 -6.10 -30.53 12.87
N HIS A 505 -7.22 -31.13 12.45
CA HIS A 505 -8.11 -31.94 13.29
C HIS A 505 -8.65 -31.15 14.51
N LEU A 506 -8.92 -29.85 14.30
CA LEU A 506 -9.47 -28.91 15.28
C LEU A 506 -10.75 -28.27 14.75
N ASP A 507 -11.75 -28.07 15.60
CA ASP A 507 -13.02 -27.43 15.25
C ASP A 507 -13.40 -26.36 16.29
N GLY A 508 -14.23 -25.39 15.89
CA GLY A 508 -14.80 -24.37 16.78
C GLY A 508 -13.72 -23.58 17.54
N ASP A 509 -13.94 -23.35 18.83
CA ASP A 509 -13.04 -22.57 19.71
C ASP A 509 -11.57 -23.02 19.62
N ALA A 510 -11.30 -24.32 19.47
CA ALA A 510 -9.94 -24.84 19.38
C ALA A 510 -9.25 -24.43 18.06
N LEU A 511 -10.00 -24.38 16.95
CA LEU A 511 -9.52 -23.83 15.69
C LEU A 511 -9.36 -22.31 15.80
N SER A 512 -10.36 -21.60 16.34
CA SER A 512 -10.33 -20.14 16.50
C SER A 512 -9.14 -19.64 17.31
N LEU A 513 -8.85 -20.28 18.46
CA LEU A 513 -7.68 -19.99 19.29
C LEU A 513 -6.36 -20.30 18.58
N THR A 514 -6.32 -21.40 17.81
CA THR A 514 -5.14 -21.76 17.01
C THR A 514 -4.88 -20.74 15.91
N LEU A 515 -5.92 -20.29 15.20
CA LEU A 515 -5.79 -19.25 14.17
C LEU A 515 -5.37 -17.91 14.78
N ALA A 516 -5.98 -17.47 15.88
CA ALA A 516 -5.61 -16.23 16.55
C ALA A 516 -4.13 -16.24 17.04
N ARG A 517 -3.64 -17.38 17.52
CA ARG A 517 -2.27 -17.53 18.02
C ARG A 517 -1.20 -17.67 16.93
N PHE A 518 -1.56 -18.18 15.74
CA PHE A 518 -0.62 -18.48 14.66
C PHE A 518 -0.89 -17.70 13.35
N GLU A 519 -1.76 -16.70 13.37
CA GLU A 519 -2.25 -15.95 12.20
C GLU A 519 -1.13 -15.49 11.25
N GLY A 520 -0.15 -14.73 11.77
CA GLY A 520 0.92 -14.16 10.96
C GLY A 520 1.91 -15.20 10.41
N GLU A 521 2.10 -16.31 11.11
CA GLU A 521 2.95 -17.42 10.65
C GLU A 521 2.24 -18.25 9.56
N LEU A 522 0.94 -18.51 9.75
CA LEU A 522 0.11 -19.12 8.72
C LEU A 522 0.02 -18.23 7.47
N ALA A 523 -0.13 -16.90 7.62
CA ALA A 523 -0.10 -15.95 6.50
C ALA A 523 1.24 -15.97 5.74
N PHE A 524 2.37 -15.99 6.47
CA PHE A 524 3.71 -16.09 5.90
C PHE A 524 3.87 -17.38 5.07
N HIS A 525 3.52 -18.55 5.61
CA HIS A 525 3.60 -19.81 4.88
C HIS A 525 2.61 -19.91 3.71
N LEU A 526 1.42 -19.32 3.84
CA LEU A 526 0.43 -19.23 2.77
C LEU A 526 0.93 -18.42 1.57
N LEU A 527 1.80 -17.43 1.76
CA LEU A 527 2.46 -16.71 0.67
C LEU A 527 3.72 -17.44 0.19
N GLU A 528 4.73 -17.59 1.05
CA GLU A 528 6.07 -18.10 0.73
C GLU A 528 6.08 -19.50 0.09
N GLN A 529 5.08 -20.33 0.38
CA GLN A 529 5.10 -21.74 0.02
C GLN A 529 3.85 -22.12 -0.79
N PRO A 530 3.85 -21.88 -2.12
CA PRO A 530 2.76 -22.28 -3.02
C PRO A 530 2.35 -23.75 -2.89
N GLY A 531 3.30 -24.64 -2.57
CA GLY A 531 3.01 -26.05 -2.28
C GLY A 531 2.29 -26.29 -0.94
N PHE A 532 2.61 -25.53 0.12
CA PHE A 532 1.86 -25.57 1.38
C PHE A 532 0.44 -25.04 1.15
N ARG A 533 0.31 -23.85 0.52
CA ARG A 533 -0.97 -23.28 0.09
C ARG A 533 -1.80 -24.28 -0.71
N ALA A 534 -1.25 -24.88 -1.77
CA ALA A 534 -1.97 -25.84 -2.61
C ALA A 534 -2.42 -27.10 -1.84
N ARG A 535 -1.62 -27.61 -0.89
CA ARG A 535 -1.98 -28.79 -0.07
C ARG A 535 -3.03 -28.47 0.99
N LEU A 536 -2.91 -27.35 1.70
CA LEU A 536 -3.86 -26.93 2.73
C LEU A 536 -5.28 -26.77 2.15
N LEU A 537 -5.37 -26.18 0.96
CA LEU A 537 -6.64 -25.85 0.31
C LEU A 537 -7.23 -27.02 -0.50
N ALA A 538 -6.56 -28.18 -0.53
CA ALA A 538 -7.01 -29.34 -1.29
C ALA A 538 -8.10 -30.17 -0.58
N VAL A 539 -8.77 -30.99 -1.37
CA VAL A 539 -9.58 -32.14 -0.93
C VAL A 539 -8.76 -33.42 -1.25
N PRO A 540 -8.77 -34.47 -0.41
CA PRO A 540 -7.62 -35.39 -0.31
C PRO A 540 -7.17 -36.08 -1.61
N GLY A 541 -5.85 -36.03 -1.88
CA GLY A 541 -5.26 -36.46 -3.15
C GLY A 541 -3.75 -36.75 -3.12
N ASN A 542 -3.25 -37.38 -2.06
CA ASN A 542 -1.92 -38.01 -1.97
C ASN A 542 -0.70 -37.15 -2.41
N ALA A 543 -0.60 -35.92 -1.91
CA ALA A 543 0.60 -35.09 -2.01
C ALA A 543 1.22 -34.87 -0.63
N GLN A 544 2.41 -35.43 -0.40
CA GLN A 544 3.12 -35.27 0.87
C GLN A 544 3.55 -33.81 1.08
N LEU A 545 3.52 -33.34 2.33
CA LEU A 545 4.13 -32.06 2.69
C LEU A 545 5.65 -32.15 2.52
N ASP A 546 6.28 -31.08 2.04
CA ASP A 546 7.74 -30.94 2.12
C ASP A 546 8.06 -30.51 3.56
N THR A 547 8.06 -31.50 4.45
CA THR A 547 8.22 -31.28 5.89
C THR A 547 9.60 -30.72 6.21
N GLU A 548 10.63 -31.02 5.42
CA GLU A 548 11.97 -30.50 5.65
C GLU A 548 12.04 -29.00 5.33
N ALA A 549 11.62 -28.58 4.13
CA ALA A 549 11.59 -27.16 3.78
C ALA A 549 10.69 -26.35 4.73
N THR A 550 9.52 -26.89 5.09
CA THR A 550 8.59 -26.22 6.01
C THR A 550 9.17 -26.13 7.43
N GLN A 551 9.73 -27.23 7.98
CA GLN A 551 10.40 -27.21 9.28
C GLN A 551 11.66 -26.32 9.32
N THR A 552 12.30 -26.01 8.17
CA THR A 552 13.41 -25.03 8.16
C THR A 552 12.97 -23.59 8.44
N THR A 553 11.68 -23.26 8.28
CA THR A 553 11.15 -21.89 8.38
C THR A 553 10.21 -21.64 9.57
N CYS A 554 9.43 -22.64 10.01
CA CYS A 554 8.47 -22.49 11.12
C CYS A 554 9.10 -22.34 12.52
N SER A 555 8.37 -21.70 13.44
CA SER A 555 8.58 -21.75 14.89
C SER A 555 8.35 -23.16 15.47
N PRO A 556 8.96 -23.53 16.61
CA PRO A 556 8.71 -24.81 17.30
C PRO A 556 7.32 -24.93 17.94
N GLY A 557 6.52 -23.86 17.91
CA GLY A 557 5.10 -23.87 18.25
C GLY A 557 4.27 -24.30 17.06
N PHE A 558 4.34 -23.55 15.96
CA PHE A 558 3.60 -23.84 14.72
C PHE A 558 3.92 -25.23 14.18
N ALA A 559 5.21 -25.62 14.15
CA ALA A 559 5.67 -26.94 13.70
C ALA A 559 5.20 -28.13 14.57
N ARG A 560 4.46 -27.87 15.66
CA ARG A 560 3.82 -28.88 16.54
C ARG A 560 2.30 -28.90 16.41
N THR A 561 1.72 -27.88 15.78
CA THR A 561 0.27 -27.66 15.66
C THR A 561 -0.21 -27.74 14.20
N PHE A 562 0.65 -27.43 13.24
CA PHE A 562 0.35 -27.36 11.80
C PHE A 562 1.06 -28.40 10.92
N LEU A 563 1.98 -29.20 11.47
CA LEU A 563 2.79 -30.21 10.76
C LEU A 563 2.70 -31.58 11.43
#